data_AF-A0A945F7V6-F1
#
_entry.id   AF-A0A945F7V6-F1
#
_cell.length_a   1.000
_cell.length_b   1.000
_cell.length_c   1.000
_cell.angle_alpha   90.00
_cell.angle_beta   90.00
_cell.angle_gamma   90.00
#
_symmetry.space_group_name_H-M   'P 1'
#
loop_
_entity.id
_entity.type
_entity.pdbx_description
1 polymer ?
#
loop_
_entity_poly.entity_id
_entity_poly.type
_entity_poly.pdbx_seq_one_letter_code
_entity_poly.pdbx_strand_id
1 'polypeptide(L)'
;MLLILFISVTGIIHSQEKRIFNFNSEEVPYYLSVNFKYGFSILPNLNAKIIIVNNQENLLSASESIKIPKNKIARKDYLLYYYLKLPKLKNEKQYLDFLKKFIEVNYNRDFFNRNTISLDFEQNTSPFSCESLNDLNKFLAQVIVSQKSNLLNCDRSFISLKNNSNQKLETSTPYESIRFIGEAEKLREDYKLLKSLSQWQNTFFVTLKLGHQNISKKQRTAFDEETLVDFSDLKTAWNIDVGYMFSQKIGGFLNVGLSLKKEKDININGSNISVTGNVAGVVKIGLGVKYIPFVKDRWSLYTDLVIGSLRAKAGGGSGTINISTANNSISSEEKTEKSKYLNFSLGANYRLGRTVFLTSNFQYSITNFENNIGSVSGFTGYTINLGVGFSF
;
A
#
# COMPACT_ATOMS: atom_id res chain seq x y z
N MET A 1 16.35 -25.66 0.47
CA MET A 1 16.67 -25.28 -0.92
C MET A 1 16.18 -26.32 -1.94
N LEU A 2 16.38 -27.63 -1.72
CA LEU A 2 15.88 -28.69 -2.61
C LEU A 2 14.34 -28.72 -2.79
N LEU A 3 13.56 -28.40 -1.75
CA LEU A 3 12.09 -28.42 -1.82
C LEU A 3 11.51 -27.32 -2.73
N ILE A 4 12.16 -26.14 -2.76
CA ILE A 4 11.76 -25.00 -3.61
C ILE A 4 12.09 -25.29 -5.07
N LEU A 5 13.24 -25.93 -5.33
CA LEU A 5 13.61 -26.47 -6.64
C LEU A 5 12.64 -27.57 -7.10
N PHE A 6 12.18 -28.44 -6.20
CA PHE A 6 11.23 -29.50 -6.58
C PHE A 6 9.85 -28.95 -6.95
N ILE A 7 9.32 -27.97 -6.20
CA ILE A 7 8.02 -27.34 -6.49
C ILE A 7 8.06 -26.50 -7.79
N SER A 8 9.18 -25.83 -8.06
CA SER A 8 9.35 -25.08 -9.32
C SER A 8 9.59 -26.00 -10.51
N VAL A 9 10.27 -27.14 -10.35
CA VAL A 9 10.47 -28.13 -11.42
C VAL A 9 9.18 -28.89 -11.76
N THR A 10 8.32 -29.25 -10.80
CA THR A 10 7.05 -29.95 -11.10
C THR A 10 6.01 -29.05 -11.77
N GLY A 11 5.97 -27.76 -11.43
CA GLY A 11 5.15 -26.76 -12.12
C GLY A 11 5.59 -26.52 -13.57
N ILE A 12 6.90 -26.57 -13.84
CA ILE A 12 7.48 -26.45 -15.19
C ILE A 12 7.18 -27.70 -16.05
N ILE A 13 7.04 -28.88 -15.44
CA ILE A 13 6.71 -30.12 -16.19
C ILE A 13 5.26 -30.10 -16.71
N HIS A 14 4.33 -29.41 -16.02
CA HIS A 14 2.91 -29.37 -16.40
C HIS A 14 2.43 -28.04 -16.98
N SER A 15 3.29 -27.01 -17.09
CA SER A 15 2.91 -25.67 -17.58
C SER A 15 1.68 -25.09 -16.86
N GLN A 16 1.64 -25.28 -15.53
CA GLN A 16 0.55 -24.89 -14.65
C GLN A 16 1.03 -23.91 -13.58
N GLU A 17 0.22 -22.90 -13.29
CA GLU A 17 0.47 -21.91 -12.25
C GLU A 17 -0.78 -21.74 -11.38
N LYS A 18 -0.67 -22.08 -10.08
CA LYS A 18 -1.71 -21.74 -9.11
C LYS A 18 -1.69 -20.24 -8.83
N ARG A 19 -2.85 -19.61 -8.88
CA ARG A 19 -3.03 -18.17 -8.65
C ARG A 19 -4.22 -17.92 -7.72
N ILE A 20 -4.26 -16.71 -7.16
CA ILE A 20 -5.33 -16.26 -6.26
C ILE A 20 -5.91 -14.97 -6.83
N PHE A 21 -7.24 -14.91 -6.91
CA PHE A 21 -8.01 -13.74 -7.28
C PHE A 21 -8.80 -13.24 -6.07
N ASN A 22 -8.66 -11.96 -5.73
CA ASN A 22 -9.35 -11.38 -4.58
C ASN A 22 -10.61 -10.66 -5.05
N PHE A 23 -11.78 -11.14 -4.63
CA PHE A 23 -13.06 -10.53 -4.93
C PHE A 23 -13.82 -10.24 -3.63
N ASN A 24 -14.18 -8.99 -3.38
CA ASN A 24 -14.86 -8.56 -2.15
C ASN A 24 -14.18 -9.02 -0.84
N SER A 25 -12.84 -9.09 -0.84
CA SER A 25 -12.00 -9.58 0.27
C SER A 25 -11.99 -11.10 0.47
N GLU A 26 -12.62 -11.87 -0.42
CA GLU A 26 -12.49 -13.33 -0.47
C GLU A 26 -11.40 -13.75 -1.47
N GLU A 27 -10.56 -14.69 -1.04
CA GLU A 27 -9.54 -15.30 -1.89
C GLU A 27 -10.14 -16.45 -2.70
N VAL A 28 -10.14 -16.31 -4.02
CA VAL A 28 -10.62 -17.33 -4.95
C VAL A 28 -9.43 -17.94 -5.68
N PRO A 29 -9.04 -19.19 -5.34
CA PRO A 29 -7.94 -19.86 -6.03
C PRO A 29 -8.37 -20.31 -7.43
N TYR A 30 -7.45 -20.18 -8.39
CA TYR A 30 -7.60 -20.66 -9.76
C TYR A 30 -6.26 -21.20 -10.28
N TYR A 31 -6.30 -22.04 -11.31
CA TYR A 31 -5.11 -22.50 -12.02
C TYR A 31 -5.07 -21.91 -13.42
N LEU A 32 -3.91 -21.38 -13.81
CA LEU A 32 -3.59 -21.09 -15.18
C LEU A 32 -2.83 -22.28 -15.78
N SER A 33 -3.27 -22.76 -16.93
CA SER A 33 -2.57 -23.78 -17.70
C SER A 33 -2.38 -23.31 -19.16
N VAL A 34 -1.35 -23.81 -19.82
CA VAL A 34 -1.12 -23.54 -21.25
C VAL A 34 -0.91 -24.83 -22.04
N ASN A 35 -1.39 -24.87 -23.29
CA ASN A 35 -1.23 -26.03 -24.18
C ASN A 35 0.10 -26.06 -24.95
N PHE A 36 1.10 -25.28 -24.54
CA PHE A 36 2.41 -25.23 -25.17
C PHE A 36 3.51 -25.13 -24.12
N LYS A 37 4.68 -25.69 -24.43
CA LYS A 37 5.84 -25.67 -23.53
C LYS A 37 6.66 -24.40 -23.81
N TYR A 38 6.71 -23.47 -22.87
CA TYR A 38 7.62 -22.32 -22.96
C TYR A 38 8.18 -21.95 -21.59
N GLY A 39 9.33 -21.27 -21.59
CA GLY A 39 9.96 -20.74 -20.38
C GLY A 39 9.11 -19.67 -19.68
N PHE A 40 9.74 -18.90 -18.78
CA PHE A 40 9.06 -18.07 -17.78
C PHE A 40 8.08 -16.97 -18.27
N SER A 41 7.97 -16.69 -19.57
CA SER A 41 7.15 -15.60 -20.14
C SER A 41 5.99 -16.11 -21.02
N ILE A 42 4.75 -15.76 -20.65
CA ILE A 42 3.54 -16.01 -21.45
C ILE A 42 3.52 -15.09 -22.68
N LEU A 43 3.25 -15.62 -23.87
CA LEU A 43 3.12 -14.80 -25.10
C LEU A 43 1.88 -13.90 -25.04
N PRO A 44 1.93 -12.65 -25.56
CA PRO A 44 0.74 -11.81 -25.64
C PRO A 44 -0.21 -12.24 -26.78
N ASN A 45 -1.45 -11.74 -26.71
CA ASN A 45 -2.55 -11.96 -27.65
C ASN A 45 -2.95 -13.43 -27.87
N LEU A 46 -2.69 -14.29 -26.89
CA LEU A 46 -3.16 -15.68 -26.92
C LEU A 46 -4.67 -15.74 -26.74
N ASN A 47 -5.30 -16.77 -27.30
CA ASN A 47 -6.72 -17.02 -27.04
C ASN A 47 -6.91 -17.48 -25.58
N ALA A 48 -8.02 -17.12 -24.96
CA ALA A 48 -8.30 -17.45 -23.57
C ALA A 48 -9.56 -18.30 -23.43
N LYS A 49 -9.50 -19.31 -22.56
CA LYS A 49 -10.62 -20.16 -22.17
C LYS A 49 -10.73 -20.20 -20.65
N ILE A 50 -11.86 -19.74 -20.12
CA ILE A 50 -12.20 -19.76 -18.71
C ILE A 50 -13.05 -20.99 -18.47
N ILE A 51 -12.59 -21.92 -17.64
CA ILE A 51 -13.27 -23.18 -17.33
C ILE A 51 -13.81 -23.10 -15.91
N ILE A 52 -15.13 -23.14 -15.80
CA ILE A 52 -15.87 -23.26 -14.55
C ILE A 52 -15.97 -24.74 -14.20
N VAL A 53 -15.03 -25.17 -13.36
CA VAL A 53 -14.86 -26.57 -12.95
C VAL A 53 -16.05 -27.02 -12.10
N ASN A 54 -16.41 -28.29 -12.22
CA ASN A 54 -17.44 -28.89 -11.37
C ASN A 54 -17.08 -28.75 -9.87
N ASN A 55 -18.03 -28.32 -9.05
CA ASN A 55 -17.85 -28.18 -7.61
C ASN A 55 -17.36 -29.48 -6.94
N GLN A 56 -17.76 -30.64 -7.48
CA GLN A 56 -17.38 -31.97 -7.01
C GLN A 56 -15.95 -32.37 -7.40
N GLU A 57 -15.39 -31.79 -8.46
CA GLU A 57 -14.04 -32.13 -8.94
C GLU A 57 -12.96 -31.35 -8.21
N ASN A 58 -11.76 -31.93 -8.06
CA ASN A 58 -10.62 -31.19 -7.54
C ASN A 58 -10.10 -30.22 -8.61
N LEU A 59 -9.84 -28.98 -8.21
CA LEU A 59 -9.38 -27.94 -9.13
C LEU A 59 -8.02 -28.28 -9.77
N LEU A 60 -7.13 -28.94 -9.01
CA LEU A 60 -5.84 -29.39 -9.51
C LEU A 60 -6.02 -30.48 -10.58
N SER A 61 -6.82 -31.51 -10.30
CA SER A 61 -7.04 -32.60 -11.25
C SER A 61 -7.72 -32.13 -12.54
N ALA A 62 -8.65 -31.17 -12.44
CA ALA A 62 -9.27 -30.56 -13.61
C ALA A 62 -8.23 -29.83 -14.48
N SER A 63 -7.28 -29.11 -13.86
CA SER A 63 -6.21 -28.41 -14.57
C SER A 63 -5.17 -29.34 -15.22
N GLU A 64 -5.01 -30.56 -14.69
CA GLU A 64 -4.12 -31.62 -15.21
C GLU A 64 -4.69 -32.33 -16.44
N SER A 65 -5.98 -32.16 -16.74
CA SER A 65 -6.63 -32.78 -17.91
C SER A 65 -6.07 -32.29 -19.25
N ILE A 66 -5.39 -31.13 -19.29
CA ILE A 66 -4.76 -30.61 -20.51
C ILE A 66 -3.53 -31.45 -20.85
N LYS A 67 -3.66 -32.23 -21.92
CA LYS A 67 -2.51 -32.87 -22.56
C LYS A 67 -1.78 -31.84 -23.41
N ILE A 68 -0.54 -31.52 -23.03
CA ILE A 68 0.37 -30.80 -23.92
C ILE A 68 0.56 -31.70 -25.15
N PRO A 69 0.20 -31.24 -26.36
CA PRO A 69 0.33 -32.04 -27.56
C PRO A 69 1.79 -32.43 -27.76
N LYS A 70 2.04 -33.71 -28.09
CA LYS A 70 3.39 -34.21 -28.38
C LYS A 70 4.01 -33.53 -29.62
N ASN A 71 3.17 -33.03 -30.53
CA ASN A 71 3.57 -32.34 -31.74
C ASN A 71 3.52 -30.82 -31.55
N LYS A 72 4.43 -30.10 -32.22
CA LYS A 72 4.41 -28.63 -32.25
C LYS A 72 3.09 -28.16 -32.88
N ILE A 73 2.28 -27.45 -32.10
CA ILE A 73 1.13 -26.70 -32.58
C ILE A 73 1.58 -25.35 -33.14
N ALA A 74 0.84 -24.80 -34.11
CA ALA A 74 1.14 -23.47 -34.63
C ALA A 74 0.83 -22.42 -33.55
N ARG A 75 1.59 -21.31 -33.51
CA ARG A 75 1.43 -20.26 -32.50
C ARG A 75 0.00 -19.70 -32.40
N LYS A 76 -0.74 -19.72 -33.52
CA LYS A 76 -2.16 -19.32 -33.59
C LYS A 76 -3.12 -20.23 -32.81
N ASP A 77 -2.69 -21.44 -32.47
CA ASP A 77 -3.48 -22.46 -31.78
C ASP A 77 -3.12 -22.53 -30.26
N TYR A 78 -2.29 -21.61 -29.79
CA TYR A 78 -1.91 -21.50 -28.39
C TYR A 78 -3.06 -20.90 -27.57
N LEU A 79 -3.37 -21.54 -26.45
CA LEU A 79 -4.51 -21.22 -25.60
C LEU A 79 -4.06 -21.09 -24.14
N LEU A 80 -4.61 -20.07 -23.47
CA LEU A 80 -4.57 -19.92 -22.02
C LEU A 80 -5.84 -20.53 -21.43
N TYR A 81 -5.68 -21.41 -20.46
CA TYR A 81 -6.79 -22.05 -19.76
C TYR A 81 -6.83 -21.59 -18.30
N TYR A 82 -7.93 -20.97 -17.90
CA TYR A 82 -8.17 -20.50 -16.54
C TYR A 82 -9.18 -21.41 -15.86
N TYR A 83 -8.72 -22.30 -14.99
CA TYR A 83 -9.56 -23.20 -14.21
C TYR A 83 -9.95 -22.55 -12.89
N LEU A 84 -11.24 -22.33 -12.67
CA LEU A 84 -11.74 -21.84 -11.38
C LEU A 84 -13.04 -22.52 -10.97
N LYS A 85 -13.32 -22.45 -9.67
CA LYS A 85 -14.67 -22.70 -9.13
C LYS A 85 -15.35 -21.37 -8.88
N LEU A 86 -16.63 -21.27 -9.22
CA LEU A 86 -17.40 -20.07 -8.90
C LEU A 86 -17.57 -19.96 -7.37
N PRO A 87 -17.29 -18.80 -6.76
CA PRO A 87 -17.57 -18.57 -5.35
C PRO A 87 -19.08 -18.56 -5.09
N LYS A 88 -19.50 -18.82 -3.84
CA LYS A 88 -20.93 -18.76 -3.48
C LYS A 88 -21.36 -17.31 -3.33
N LEU A 89 -21.94 -16.73 -4.38
CA LEU A 89 -22.44 -15.35 -4.38
C LEU A 89 -23.97 -15.30 -4.25
N LYS A 90 -24.49 -14.17 -3.74
CA LYS A 90 -25.90 -14.03 -3.34
C LYS A 90 -26.85 -13.90 -4.52
N ASN A 91 -26.40 -13.31 -5.62
CA ASN A 91 -27.23 -13.05 -6.80
C ASN A 91 -26.41 -13.05 -8.08
N GLU A 92 -27.12 -13.18 -9.19
CA GLU A 92 -26.58 -13.23 -10.56
C GLU A 92 -25.71 -12.01 -10.91
N LYS A 93 -26.12 -10.80 -10.49
CA LYS A 93 -25.34 -9.57 -10.70
C LYS A 93 -23.95 -9.65 -10.08
N GLN A 94 -23.82 -10.22 -8.89
CA GLN A 94 -22.51 -10.42 -8.24
C GLN A 94 -21.64 -11.41 -9.03
N TYR A 95 -22.23 -12.46 -9.61
CA TYR A 95 -21.50 -13.39 -10.47
C TYR A 95 -21.02 -12.73 -11.77
N LEU A 96 -21.83 -11.84 -12.36
CA LEU A 96 -21.42 -11.07 -13.54
C LEU A 96 -20.27 -10.12 -13.22
N ASP A 97 -20.37 -9.38 -12.11
CA ASP A 97 -19.31 -8.48 -11.65
C ASP A 97 -18.02 -9.24 -11.33
N PHE A 98 -18.14 -10.46 -10.77
CA PHE A 98 -17.03 -11.36 -10.53
C PHE A 98 -16.31 -11.71 -11.84
N LEU A 99 -17.03 -12.19 -12.85
CA LEU A 99 -16.43 -12.58 -14.14
C LEU A 99 -15.79 -11.39 -14.85
N LYS A 100 -16.45 -10.22 -14.86
CA LYS A 100 -15.89 -8.99 -15.46
C LYS A 100 -14.56 -8.60 -14.80
N LYS A 101 -14.53 -8.53 -13.47
CA LYS A 101 -13.29 -8.21 -12.74
C LYS A 101 -12.23 -9.29 -12.91
N PHE A 102 -12.62 -10.56 -12.96
CA PHE A 102 -11.70 -11.67 -13.20
C PHE A 102 -11.03 -11.56 -14.57
N ILE A 103 -11.79 -11.31 -15.63
CA ILE A 103 -11.28 -11.10 -16.99
C ILE A 103 -10.34 -9.89 -17.04
N GLU A 104 -10.74 -8.76 -16.46
CA GLU A 104 -9.93 -7.54 -16.44
C GLU A 104 -8.58 -7.75 -15.75
N VAL A 105 -8.59 -8.36 -14.55
CA VAL A 105 -7.38 -8.59 -13.76
C VAL A 105 -6.43 -9.57 -14.44
N ASN A 106 -6.96 -10.64 -15.05
CA ASN A 106 -6.13 -11.59 -15.79
C ASN A 106 -5.64 -11.01 -17.11
N TYR A 107 -6.41 -10.15 -17.79
CA TYR A 107 -5.93 -9.46 -18.98
C TYR A 107 -4.74 -8.55 -18.66
N ASN A 108 -4.82 -7.75 -17.60
CA ASN A 108 -3.72 -6.88 -17.18
C ASN A 108 -2.45 -7.65 -16.78
N ARG A 109 -2.59 -8.95 -16.50
CA ARG A 109 -1.48 -9.83 -16.13
C ARG A 109 -0.93 -10.63 -17.30
N ASP A 110 -1.79 -11.20 -18.14
CA ASP A 110 -1.39 -12.16 -19.17
C ASP A 110 -1.50 -11.60 -20.59
N PHE A 111 -2.22 -10.50 -20.80
CA PHE A 111 -2.42 -9.84 -22.09
C PHE A 111 -2.94 -10.77 -23.20
N PHE A 112 -3.93 -11.59 -22.87
CA PHE A 112 -4.63 -12.41 -23.86
C PHE A 112 -5.52 -11.58 -24.79
N ASN A 113 -5.89 -12.17 -25.92
CA ASN A 113 -6.80 -11.57 -26.89
C ASN A 113 -8.21 -11.45 -26.32
N ARG A 114 -8.69 -10.22 -26.11
CA ARG A 114 -10.02 -9.94 -25.54
C ARG A 114 -11.17 -10.37 -26.45
N ASN A 115 -10.96 -10.47 -27.76
CA ASN A 115 -12.00 -10.84 -28.72
C ASN A 115 -12.24 -12.35 -28.81
N THR A 116 -11.48 -13.17 -28.10
CA THR A 116 -11.53 -14.64 -28.26
C THR A 116 -11.79 -15.37 -26.94
N ILE A 117 -12.20 -14.63 -25.90
CA ILE A 117 -12.40 -15.20 -24.57
C ILE A 117 -13.61 -16.14 -24.63
N SER A 118 -13.39 -17.41 -24.28
CA SER A 118 -14.45 -18.40 -24.16
C SER A 118 -14.70 -18.75 -22.69
N LEU A 119 -15.96 -18.94 -22.32
CA LEU A 119 -16.36 -19.39 -20.99
C LEU A 119 -16.97 -20.78 -21.10
N ASP A 120 -16.44 -21.75 -20.36
CA ASP A 120 -16.86 -23.15 -20.40
C ASP A 120 -17.46 -23.56 -19.05
N PHE A 121 -18.71 -23.97 -19.06
CA PHE A 121 -19.40 -24.54 -17.91
C PHE A 121 -19.41 -26.06 -18.01
N GLU A 122 -18.53 -26.70 -17.22
CA GLU A 122 -18.55 -28.15 -17.04
C GLU A 122 -19.72 -28.60 -16.14
N GLN A 123 -20.29 -27.67 -15.37
CA GLN A 123 -21.48 -27.92 -14.55
C GLN A 123 -22.75 -27.89 -15.38
N ASN A 124 -23.70 -28.79 -15.06
CA ASN A 124 -25.02 -28.78 -15.68
C ASN A 124 -25.88 -27.57 -15.24
N THR A 125 -25.62 -27.04 -14.05
CA THR A 125 -26.32 -25.90 -13.46
C THR A 125 -25.45 -24.66 -13.50
N SER A 126 -25.99 -23.58 -14.04
CA SER A 126 -25.34 -22.26 -14.11
C SER A 126 -26.14 -21.26 -13.28
N PRO A 127 -25.48 -20.35 -12.53
CA PRO A 127 -26.16 -19.29 -11.78
C PRO A 127 -26.65 -18.14 -12.67
N PHE A 128 -26.51 -18.26 -13.99
CA PHE A 128 -26.84 -17.21 -14.95
C PHE A 128 -28.06 -17.57 -15.81
N SER A 129 -28.83 -16.56 -16.15
CA SER A 129 -29.88 -16.55 -17.17
C SER A 129 -29.29 -16.25 -18.57
N CYS A 130 -30.07 -16.49 -19.62
CA CYS A 130 -29.66 -16.15 -20.99
C CYS A 130 -29.38 -14.64 -21.14
N GLU A 131 -30.21 -13.77 -20.55
CA GLU A 131 -30.09 -12.31 -20.66
C GLU A 131 -28.80 -11.79 -20.03
N SER A 132 -28.47 -12.27 -18.83
CA SER A 132 -27.22 -11.90 -18.16
C SER A 132 -25.96 -12.40 -18.84
N LEU A 133 -26.02 -13.59 -19.47
CA LEU A 133 -24.90 -14.08 -20.28
C LEU A 133 -24.79 -13.33 -21.62
N ASN A 134 -25.90 -12.85 -22.17
CA ASN A 134 -25.87 -11.95 -23.31
C ASN A 134 -25.19 -10.62 -23.00
N ASP A 135 -25.35 -10.10 -21.78
CA ASP A 135 -24.58 -8.95 -21.30
C ASP A 135 -23.06 -9.23 -21.23
N LEU A 136 -22.68 -10.49 -21.05
CA LEU A 136 -21.28 -10.91 -21.13
C LEU A 136 -20.77 -11.10 -22.56
N ASN A 137 -21.61 -11.18 -23.60
CA ASN A 137 -21.14 -11.27 -25.00
C ASN A 137 -20.28 -10.05 -25.42
N LYS A 138 -20.35 -8.94 -24.68
CA LYS A 138 -19.41 -7.79 -24.83
C LYS A 138 -17.97 -8.14 -24.42
N PHE A 139 -17.79 -9.14 -23.58
CA PHE A 139 -16.53 -9.59 -22.98
C PHE A 139 -16.19 -11.05 -23.31
N LEU A 140 -17.15 -11.84 -23.76
CA LEU A 140 -17.01 -13.25 -24.10
C LEU A 140 -17.39 -13.45 -25.56
N ALA A 141 -16.50 -14.07 -26.31
CA ALA A 141 -16.75 -14.48 -27.68
C ALA A 141 -17.81 -15.59 -27.73
N GLN A 142 -17.73 -16.53 -26.79
CA GLN A 142 -18.60 -17.70 -26.76
C GLN A 142 -18.77 -18.26 -25.35
N VAL A 143 -19.92 -18.87 -25.12
CA VAL A 143 -20.23 -19.61 -23.90
C VAL A 143 -20.45 -21.07 -24.27
N ILE A 144 -19.59 -21.95 -23.75
CA ILE A 144 -19.63 -23.38 -23.94
C ILE A 144 -20.35 -24.00 -22.74
N VAL A 145 -21.35 -24.82 -22.99
CA VAL A 145 -22.17 -25.45 -21.94
C VAL A 145 -22.37 -26.95 -22.18
N SER A 146 -22.67 -27.67 -21.09
CA SER A 146 -23.09 -29.07 -21.13
C SER A 146 -24.31 -29.31 -22.01
N GLN A 147 -24.36 -30.47 -22.68
CA GLN A 147 -25.51 -30.94 -23.49
C GLN A 147 -26.84 -30.95 -22.74
N LYS A 148 -26.78 -31.07 -21.41
CA LYS A 148 -27.96 -31.12 -20.54
C LYS A 148 -28.32 -29.76 -19.95
N SER A 149 -27.60 -28.70 -20.31
CA SER A 149 -27.84 -27.36 -19.79
C SER A 149 -28.99 -26.69 -20.54
N ASN A 150 -29.91 -26.09 -19.80
CA ASN A 150 -30.99 -25.27 -20.36
C ASN A 150 -30.45 -24.03 -21.11
N LEU A 151 -29.19 -23.65 -20.88
CA LEU A 151 -28.53 -22.54 -21.56
C LEU A 151 -28.24 -22.81 -23.04
N LEU A 152 -28.33 -24.05 -23.51
CA LEU A 152 -28.19 -24.36 -24.94
C LEU A 152 -29.29 -23.77 -25.81
N ASN A 153 -30.43 -23.42 -25.20
CA ASN A 153 -31.54 -22.79 -25.88
C ASN A 153 -31.39 -21.26 -25.95
N CYS A 154 -30.31 -20.69 -25.38
CA CYS A 154 -29.99 -19.28 -25.52
C CYS A 154 -29.44 -18.99 -26.93
N ASP A 155 -29.09 -17.72 -27.21
CA ASP A 155 -28.66 -17.23 -28.52
C ASP A 155 -27.48 -17.98 -29.17
N ARG A 156 -27.15 -17.62 -30.41
CA ARG A 156 -26.13 -18.31 -31.24
C ARG A 156 -24.70 -18.33 -30.67
N SER A 157 -24.39 -17.54 -29.64
CA SER A 157 -23.09 -17.56 -28.94
C SER A 157 -22.93 -18.71 -27.94
N PHE A 158 -24.00 -19.48 -27.72
CA PHE A 158 -24.02 -20.63 -26.83
C PHE A 158 -23.80 -21.92 -27.61
N ILE A 159 -22.72 -22.61 -27.28
CA ILE A 159 -22.23 -23.74 -28.05
C ILE A 159 -22.17 -24.97 -27.15
N SER A 160 -22.61 -26.11 -27.67
CA SER A 160 -22.45 -27.38 -26.96
C SER A 160 -20.99 -27.83 -26.96
N LEU A 161 -20.52 -28.37 -25.83
CA LEU A 161 -19.19 -29.00 -25.68
C LEU A 161 -18.75 -29.95 -26.84
N LYS A 162 -19.69 -30.55 -27.58
CA LYS A 162 -19.38 -31.48 -28.70
C LYS A 162 -19.36 -30.83 -30.09
N ASN A 163 -19.98 -29.67 -30.28
CA ASN A 163 -20.05 -29.00 -31.56
C ASN A 163 -19.13 -27.78 -31.55
N ASN A 164 -17.88 -27.91 -31.97
CA ASN A 164 -17.08 -26.73 -32.32
C ASN A 164 -17.67 -26.13 -33.60
N SER A 165 -18.63 -25.20 -33.48
CA SER A 165 -19.00 -24.40 -34.64
C SER A 165 -17.76 -23.59 -35.05
N ASN A 166 -17.39 -23.66 -36.32
CA ASN A 166 -16.21 -22.95 -36.86
C ASN A 166 -16.41 -21.43 -36.97
N GLN A 167 -17.50 -20.88 -36.40
CA GLN A 167 -17.73 -19.44 -36.39
C GLN A 167 -16.93 -18.80 -35.26
N LYS A 168 -15.86 -18.09 -35.63
CA LYS A 168 -15.15 -17.18 -34.74
C LYS A 168 -16.07 -16.00 -34.43
N LEU A 169 -16.80 -16.10 -33.32
CA LEU A 169 -17.47 -14.96 -32.73
C LEU A 169 -16.40 -14.08 -32.08
N GLU A 170 -16.46 -12.78 -32.31
CA GLU A 170 -15.57 -11.81 -31.69
C GLU A 170 -16.35 -10.94 -30.70
N THR A 171 -15.71 -10.54 -29.61
CA THR A 171 -16.33 -9.59 -28.69
C THR A 171 -16.46 -8.23 -29.34
N SER A 172 -17.46 -7.45 -28.92
CA SER A 172 -17.69 -6.10 -29.45
C SER A 172 -16.77 -5.04 -28.83
N THR A 173 -15.75 -5.42 -28.06
CA THR A 173 -14.90 -4.50 -27.31
C THR A 173 -13.65 -4.15 -28.13
N PRO A 174 -13.48 -2.89 -28.56
CA PRO A 174 -12.25 -2.50 -29.24
C PRO A 174 -11.08 -2.66 -28.26
N TYR A 175 -10.04 -3.37 -28.68
CA TYR A 175 -8.80 -3.50 -27.92
C TYR A 175 -7.59 -3.40 -28.86
N GLU A 176 -6.54 -2.76 -28.38
CA GLU A 176 -5.29 -2.66 -29.11
C GLU A 176 -4.45 -3.91 -28.84
N SER A 177 -4.04 -4.61 -29.90
CA SER A 177 -3.23 -5.81 -29.77
C SER A 177 -1.77 -5.45 -29.48
N ILE A 178 -1.16 -6.12 -28.50
CA ILE A 178 0.23 -5.85 -28.14
C ILE A 178 1.15 -6.44 -29.21
N ARG A 179 1.92 -5.61 -29.90
CA ARG A 179 2.66 -6.06 -31.08
C ARG A 179 3.92 -6.87 -30.73
N PHE A 180 4.53 -6.59 -29.57
CA PHE A 180 5.83 -7.16 -29.20
C PHE A 180 5.82 -7.83 -27.82
N ILE A 181 6.59 -8.91 -27.67
CA ILE A 181 6.73 -9.63 -26.39
C ILE A 181 7.34 -8.71 -25.32
N GLY A 182 8.37 -7.93 -25.68
CA GLY A 182 9.02 -7.01 -24.74
C GLY A 182 8.11 -5.88 -24.23
N GLU A 183 7.13 -5.46 -25.03
CA GLU A 183 6.11 -4.50 -24.60
C GLU A 183 5.17 -5.12 -23.56
N ALA A 184 4.72 -6.36 -23.80
CA ALA A 184 3.92 -7.10 -22.83
C ALA A 184 4.69 -7.35 -21.52
N GLU A 185 5.97 -7.71 -21.61
CA GLU A 185 6.82 -7.92 -20.42
C GLU A 185 6.96 -6.63 -19.60
N LYS A 186 7.24 -5.50 -20.25
CA LYS A 186 7.32 -4.19 -19.59
C LYS A 186 6.00 -3.84 -18.88
N LEU A 187 4.87 -4.00 -19.56
CA LEU A 187 3.56 -3.72 -18.96
C LEU A 187 3.24 -4.65 -17.77
N ARG A 188 3.65 -5.92 -17.82
CA ARG A 188 3.53 -6.86 -16.68
C ARG A 188 4.36 -6.41 -15.50
N GLU A 189 5.59 -5.98 -15.74
CA GLU A 189 6.48 -5.48 -14.69
C GLU A 189 5.94 -4.19 -14.07
N ASP A 190 5.46 -3.26 -14.89
CA ASP A 190 4.83 -2.03 -14.44
C ASP A 190 3.58 -2.31 -13.60
N TYR A 191 2.72 -3.24 -14.01
CA TYR A 191 1.55 -3.64 -13.24
C TYR A 191 1.93 -4.29 -11.90
N LYS A 192 2.91 -5.22 -11.90
CA LYS A 192 3.43 -5.84 -10.67
C LYS A 192 4.03 -4.79 -9.73
N LEU A 193 4.77 -3.82 -10.29
CA LEU A 193 5.33 -2.72 -9.53
C LEU A 193 4.20 -1.89 -8.91
N LEU A 194 3.27 -1.35 -9.70
CA LEU A 194 2.15 -0.54 -9.21
C LEU A 194 1.35 -1.26 -8.12
N LYS A 195 1.05 -2.55 -8.31
CA LYS A 195 0.37 -3.35 -7.29
C LYS A 195 1.19 -3.45 -6.01
N SER A 196 2.50 -3.66 -6.10
CA SER A 196 3.38 -3.66 -4.93
C SER A 196 3.45 -2.31 -4.23
N LEU A 197 3.31 -1.19 -4.94
CA LEU A 197 3.23 0.14 -4.34
C LEU A 197 1.93 0.33 -3.54
N SER A 198 0.84 -0.33 -3.94
CA SER A 198 -0.42 -0.25 -3.18
C SER A 198 -0.43 -1.10 -1.90
N GLN A 199 0.58 -1.95 -1.67
CA GLN A 199 0.58 -2.90 -0.57
C GLN A 199 1.27 -2.35 0.68
N TRP A 200 0.54 -2.35 1.80
CA TRP A 200 1.04 -1.99 3.14
C TRP A 200 0.98 -3.15 4.12
N GLN A 201 0.28 -4.23 3.81
CA GLN A 201 0.17 -5.38 4.70
C GLN A 201 1.51 -6.08 4.94
N ASN A 202 1.77 -6.40 6.20
CA ASN A 202 2.97 -7.09 6.67
C ASN A 202 4.27 -6.34 6.34
N THR A 203 4.21 -5.02 6.42
CA THR A 203 5.32 -4.15 6.06
C THR A 203 5.88 -3.46 7.29
N PHE A 204 7.19 -3.57 7.50
CA PHE A 204 7.90 -2.77 8.50
C PHE A 204 8.20 -1.40 7.90
N PHE A 205 8.07 -0.33 8.67
CA PHE A 205 8.36 1.01 8.18
C PHE A 205 9.16 1.85 9.17
N VAL A 206 9.98 2.74 8.61
CA VAL A 206 10.69 3.79 9.33
C VAL A 206 10.42 5.11 8.63
N THR A 207 10.03 6.15 9.35
CA THR A 207 9.92 7.51 8.78
C THR A 207 10.77 8.49 9.56
N LEU A 208 11.38 9.43 8.82
CA LEU A 208 12.09 10.58 9.35
C LEU A 208 11.41 11.83 8.80
N LYS A 209 10.87 12.66 9.69
CA LYS A 209 10.11 13.85 9.35
C LYS A 209 10.71 15.08 10.03
N LEU A 210 10.81 16.16 9.27
CA LEU A 210 11.14 17.49 9.76
C LEU A 210 9.87 18.34 9.70
N GLY A 211 9.55 19.03 10.78
CA GLY A 211 8.33 19.80 10.87
C GLY A 211 8.51 21.18 11.45
N HIS A 212 7.57 22.04 11.08
CA HIS A 212 7.39 23.36 11.67
C HIS A 212 6.31 23.27 12.74
N GLN A 213 6.70 23.46 14.00
CA GLN A 213 5.83 23.45 15.17
C GLN A 213 5.36 24.87 15.50
N ASN A 214 4.08 24.99 15.84
CA ASN A 214 3.52 26.21 16.40
C ASN A 214 2.76 25.90 17.70
N ILE A 215 3.19 26.53 18.79
CA ILE A 215 2.54 26.44 20.09
C ILE A 215 1.39 27.44 20.16
N SER A 216 0.23 26.95 20.59
CA SER A 216 -0.97 27.78 20.76
C SER A 216 -0.70 28.98 21.66
N LYS A 217 -1.21 30.16 21.29
CA LYS A 217 -1.08 31.38 22.09
C LYS A 217 -1.62 31.21 23.52
N LYS A 218 -2.61 30.33 23.72
CA LYS A 218 -3.19 30.03 25.05
C LYS A 218 -2.24 29.31 26.00
N GLN A 219 -1.16 28.71 25.48
CA GLN A 219 -0.16 27.98 26.25
C GLN A 219 1.10 28.80 26.48
N ARG A 220 1.16 30.04 25.98
CA ARG A 220 2.30 30.93 26.20
C ARG A 220 2.12 31.62 27.53
N THR A 221 3.20 31.70 28.30
CA THR A 221 3.25 32.35 29.60
C THR A 221 4.20 33.53 29.55
N ALA A 222 4.43 34.20 30.68
CA ALA A 222 5.45 35.23 30.78
C ALA A 222 6.85 34.67 30.43
N PHE A 223 7.76 35.57 30.05
CA PHE A 223 9.14 35.22 29.76
C PHE A 223 9.79 34.54 30.98
N ASP A 224 10.51 33.43 30.77
CA ASP A 224 11.18 32.71 31.86
C ASP A 224 12.52 33.38 32.14
N GLU A 225 12.51 34.39 33.02
CA GLU A 225 13.69 35.17 33.38
C GLU A 225 14.79 34.32 34.04
N GLU A 226 14.42 33.21 34.68
CA GLU A 226 15.34 32.28 35.35
C GLU A 226 16.16 31.47 34.34
N THR A 227 15.51 30.89 33.32
CA THR A 227 16.21 30.06 32.31
C THR A 227 16.54 30.81 31.02
N LEU A 228 16.05 32.04 30.84
CA LEU A 228 16.20 32.85 29.63
C LEU A 228 15.74 32.13 28.34
N VAL A 229 14.84 31.15 28.47
CA VAL A 229 14.33 30.32 27.37
C VAL A 229 12.90 30.72 27.03
N ASP A 230 12.62 30.86 25.73
CA ASP A 230 11.26 30.87 25.20
C ASP A 230 11.05 29.67 24.25
N PHE A 231 10.30 28.68 24.70
CA PHE A 231 9.93 27.51 23.90
C PHE A 231 8.93 27.85 22.78
N SER A 232 8.26 29.00 22.83
CA SER A 232 7.38 29.44 21.75
C SER A 232 8.14 29.78 20.46
N ASP A 233 9.45 30.04 20.57
CA ASP A 233 10.36 30.23 19.43
C ASP A 233 10.91 28.92 18.85
N LEU A 234 10.72 27.80 19.55
CA LEU A 234 11.20 26.50 19.11
C LEU A 234 10.27 25.96 18.01
N LYS A 235 10.63 26.33 16.78
CA LYS A 235 9.84 26.09 15.57
C LYS A 235 10.15 24.77 14.87
N THR A 236 11.31 24.17 15.10
CA THR A 236 11.72 22.97 14.37
C THR A 236 11.51 21.71 15.21
N ALA A 237 10.81 20.72 14.65
CA ALA A 237 10.57 19.44 15.28
C ALA A 237 11.01 18.29 14.36
N TRP A 238 11.84 17.40 14.88
CA TRP A 238 12.18 16.13 14.26
C TRP A 238 11.25 15.05 14.79
N ASN A 239 10.74 14.20 13.91
CA ASN A 239 9.90 13.07 14.28
C ASN A 239 10.39 11.81 13.57
N ILE A 240 10.70 10.78 14.35
CA ILE A 240 11.07 9.46 13.87
C ILE A 240 9.95 8.49 14.26
N ASP A 241 9.40 7.79 13.27
CA ASP A 241 8.45 6.70 13.52
C ASP A 241 9.07 5.38 13.10
N VAL A 242 8.95 4.35 13.94
CA VAL A 242 9.35 2.98 13.62
C VAL A 242 8.18 2.06 13.91
N GLY A 243 7.68 1.33 12.92
CA GLY A 243 6.44 0.59 13.07
C GLY A 243 6.25 -0.57 12.13
N TYR A 244 5.12 -1.24 12.30
CA TYR A 244 4.72 -2.40 11.51
C TYR A 244 3.23 -2.34 11.18
N MET A 245 2.91 -2.62 9.92
CA MET A 245 1.54 -2.71 9.43
C MET A 245 1.02 -4.15 9.54
N PHE A 246 0.11 -4.39 10.48
CA PHE A 246 -0.53 -5.69 10.69
C PHE A 246 -1.50 -6.07 9.57
N SER A 247 -2.07 -5.08 8.89
CA SER A 247 -2.96 -5.27 7.74
C SER A 247 -2.72 -4.19 6.69
N GLN A 248 -3.46 -4.23 5.57
CA GLN A 248 -3.42 -3.16 4.57
C GLN A 248 -3.81 -1.78 5.14
N LYS A 249 -4.54 -1.76 6.27
CA LYS A 249 -5.14 -0.54 6.82
C LYS A 249 -4.64 -0.18 8.20
N ILE A 250 -4.14 -1.12 9.00
CA ILE A 250 -3.86 -0.89 10.43
C ILE A 250 -2.42 -1.28 10.75
N GLY A 251 -1.72 -0.42 11.48
CA GLY A 251 -0.38 -0.67 12.00
C GLY A 251 -0.16 -0.03 13.36
N GLY A 252 0.89 -0.48 14.05
CA GLY A 252 1.38 0.09 15.30
C GLY A 252 2.80 0.63 15.13
N PHE A 253 3.15 1.67 15.86
CA PHE A 253 4.48 2.28 15.76
C PHE A 253 4.95 2.94 17.05
N LEU A 254 6.26 3.06 17.21
CA LEU A 254 6.94 3.91 18.19
C LEU A 254 7.23 5.26 17.55
N ASN A 255 6.84 6.35 18.22
CA ASN A 255 7.14 7.72 17.83
C ASN A 255 8.19 8.32 18.77
N VAL A 256 9.23 8.92 18.19
CA VAL A 256 10.25 9.69 18.89
C VAL A 256 10.31 11.09 18.27
N GLY A 257 9.90 12.09 19.05
CA GLY A 257 9.96 13.50 18.67
C GLY A 257 11.12 14.21 19.38
N LEU A 258 11.87 15.05 18.67
CA LEU A 258 12.97 15.83 19.21
C LEU A 258 12.90 17.26 18.70
N SER A 259 13.02 18.22 19.60
CA SER A 259 13.21 19.63 19.26
C SER A 259 14.30 20.23 20.13
N LEU A 260 15.24 20.95 19.52
CA LEU A 260 16.40 21.54 20.19
C LEU A 260 16.63 22.96 19.69
N LYS A 261 16.96 23.87 20.61
CA LYS A 261 17.39 25.24 20.34
C LYS A 261 18.56 25.56 21.27
N LYS A 262 19.58 26.22 20.74
CA LYS A 262 20.73 26.71 21.50
C LYS A 262 21.10 28.09 20.96
N GLU A 263 21.10 29.10 21.82
CA GLU A 263 21.56 30.44 21.48
C GLU A 263 22.68 30.87 22.43
N LYS A 264 23.54 31.73 21.92
CA LYS A 264 24.63 32.33 22.68
C LYS A 264 24.83 33.75 22.15
N ASP A 265 24.71 34.71 23.05
CA ASP A 265 24.96 36.11 22.77
C ASP A 265 26.17 36.58 23.56
N ILE A 266 26.95 37.46 22.92
CA ILE A 266 28.11 38.12 23.52
C ILE A 266 27.94 39.61 23.28
N ASN A 267 27.85 40.38 24.34
CA ASN A 267 27.77 41.83 24.26
C ASN A 267 29.03 42.45 24.90
N ILE A 268 29.64 43.40 24.20
CA ILE A 268 30.87 44.07 24.60
C ILE A 268 30.55 45.56 24.74
N ASN A 269 30.60 46.06 25.98
CA ASN A 269 30.37 47.48 26.26
C ASN A 269 31.50 48.03 27.13
N GLY A 270 32.46 48.72 26.50
CA GLY A 270 33.65 49.24 27.18
C GLY A 270 34.50 48.13 27.80
N SER A 271 34.71 48.19 29.13
CA SER A 271 35.46 47.19 29.89
C SER A 271 34.62 45.98 30.35
N ASN A 272 33.34 45.93 29.99
CA ASN A 272 32.43 44.85 30.39
C ASN A 272 32.13 43.93 29.20
N ILE A 273 32.39 42.63 29.38
CA ILE A 273 31.92 41.57 28.48
C ILE A 273 30.79 40.83 29.19
N SER A 274 29.59 40.87 28.64
CA SER A 274 28.49 40.00 29.09
C SER A 274 28.27 38.87 28.09
N VAL A 275 28.10 37.67 28.61
CA VAL A 275 27.79 36.46 27.84
C VAL A 275 26.50 35.89 28.38
N THR A 276 25.52 35.72 27.52
CA THR A 276 24.27 35.03 27.84
C THR A 276 24.12 33.83 26.93
N GLY A 277 23.69 32.70 27.50
CA GLY A 277 23.47 31.48 26.74
C GLY A 277 22.23 30.77 27.24
N ASN A 278 21.45 30.22 26.30
CA ASN A 278 20.29 29.41 26.61
C ASN A 278 20.29 28.11 25.80
N VAL A 279 19.70 27.08 26.37
CA VAL A 279 19.50 25.76 25.75
C VAL A 279 18.10 25.29 26.07
N ALA A 280 17.35 24.96 25.03
CA ALA A 280 15.99 24.46 25.13
C ALA A 280 15.90 23.11 24.40
N GLY A 281 15.35 22.10 25.06
CA GLY A 281 15.20 20.76 24.49
C GLY A 281 13.89 20.10 24.87
N VAL A 282 13.26 19.46 23.90
CA VAL A 282 12.02 18.70 24.07
C VAL A 282 12.20 17.32 23.46
N VAL A 283 11.93 16.29 24.25
CA VAL A 283 11.91 14.90 23.81
C VAL A 283 10.51 14.34 24.04
N LYS A 284 9.92 13.75 23.01
CA LYS A 284 8.64 13.04 23.04
C LYS A 284 8.87 11.58 22.71
N ILE A 285 8.35 10.67 23.51
CA ILE A 285 8.37 9.22 23.23
C ILE A 285 6.96 8.70 23.42
N GLY A 286 6.41 8.01 22.43
CA GLY A 286 5.04 7.50 22.50
C GLY A 286 4.78 6.30 21.62
N LEU A 287 3.69 5.61 21.91
CA LEU A 287 3.18 4.52 21.10
C LEU A 287 1.99 5.01 20.29
N GLY A 288 1.96 4.62 19.03
CA GLY A 288 0.98 5.09 18.06
C GLY A 288 0.28 3.97 17.30
N VAL A 289 -0.93 4.27 16.87
CA VAL A 289 -1.71 3.46 15.94
C VAL A 289 -1.89 4.25 14.65
N LYS A 290 -1.61 3.61 13.52
CA LYS A 290 -1.77 4.15 12.18
C LYS A 290 -2.95 3.48 11.49
N TYR A 291 -3.81 4.29 10.89
CA TYR A 291 -4.93 3.82 10.06
C TYR A 291 -4.84 4.42 8.64
N ILE A 292 -4.87 3.57 7.62
CA ILE A 292 -4.79 3.93 6.20
C ILE A 292 -6.16 3.63 5.56
N PRO A 293 -7.11 4.59 5.56
CA PRO A 293 -8.43 4.39 4.97
C PRO A 293 -8.39 4.23 3.44
N PHE A 294 -7.41 4.86 2.78
CA PHE A 294 -7.37 4.96 1.32
C PHE A 294 -5.97 4.68 0.78
N VAL A 295 -5.91 3.81 -0.23
CA VAL A 295 -4.71 3.55 -1.02
C VAL A 295 -5.12 3.51 -2.49
N LYS A 296 -4.41 4.26 -3.33
CA LYS A 296 -4.55 4.20 -4.78
C LYS A 296 -3.18 4.36 -5.42
N ASP A 297 -2.74 3.34 -6.13
CA ASP A 297 -1.44 3.28 -6.81
C ASP A 297 -0.29 3.62 -5.85
N ARG A 298 0.28 4.82 -5.98
CA ARG A 298 1.41 5.33 -5.19
C ARG A 298 0.98 6.10 -3.95
N TRP A 299 -0.27 6.52 -3.88
CA TRP A 299 -0.80 7.39 -2.84
C TRP A 299 -1.47 6.58 -1.73
N SER A 300 -1.18 6.94 -0.48
CA SER A 300 -2.00 6.53 0.66
C SER A 300 -2.30 7.70 1.57
N LEU A 301 -3.54 7.77 2.06
CA LEU A 301 -3.94 8.73 3.09
C LEU A 301 -3.99 8.00 4.42
N TYR A 302 -3.49 8.63 5.47
CA TYR A 302 -3.44 8.02 6.79
C TYR A 302 -3.85 8.98 7.90
N THR A 303 -4.28 8.39 9.01
CA THR A 303 -4.48 9.05 10.29
C THR A 303 -3.68 8.31 11.37
N ASP A 304 -3.06 9.08 12.26
CA ASP A 304 -2.30 8.52 13.38
C ASP A 304 -2.85 9.05 14.71
N LEU A 305 -2.85 8.17 15.71
CA LEU A 305 -3.08 8.51 17.11
C LEU A 305 -1.86 8.09 17.91
N VAL A 306 -1.23 9.00 18.64
CA VAL A 306 -0.05 8.71 19.47
C VAL A 306 -0.29 9.17 20.90
N ILE A 307 0.00 8.31 21.86
CA ILE A 307 -0.02 8.64 23.29
C ILE A 307 1.37 8.36 23.86
N GLY A 308 1.87 9.27 24.69
CA GLY A 308 3.21 9.12 25.23
C GLY A 308 3.57 10.08 26.34
N SER A 309 4.87 10.12 26.63
CA SER A 309 5.48 11.05 27.58
C SER A 309 6.37 12.06 26.87
N LEU A 310 6.37 13.27 27.39
CA LEU A 310 7.16 14.38 26.94
C LEU A 310 8.03 14.84 28.11
N ARG A 311 9.31 15.09 27.82
CA ARG A 311 10.24 15.75 28.74
C ARG A 311 10.77 17.02 28.08
N ALA A 312 10.60 18.14 28.76
CA ALA A 312 11.17 19.42 28.39
C ALA A 312 12.29 19.79 29.36
N LYS A 313 13.35 20.38 28.83
CA LYS A 313 14.48 20.87 29.60
C LYS A 313 14.85 22.26 29.09
N ALA A 314 14.88 23.23 29.98
CA ALA A 314 15.32 24.59 29.73
C ALA A 314 16.53 24.87 30.64
N GLY A 315 17.58 25.44 30.08
CA GLY A 315 18.75 25.84 30.84
C GLY A 315 19.28 27.16 30.32
N GLY A 316 19.58 28.06 31.23
CA GLY A 316 20.08 29.40 30.94
C GLY A 316 21.26 29.74 31.82
N GLY A 317 22.12 30.60 31.34
CA GLY A 317 23.18 31.17 32.16
C GLY A 317 23.63 32.51 31.64
N SER A 318 24.07 33.34 32.57
CA SER A 318 24.64 34.64 32.29
C SER A 318 25.97 34.79 33.01
N GLY A 319 26.94 35.39 32.33
CA GLY A 319 28.23 35.69 32.91
C GLY A 319 28.64 37.11 32.55
N THR A 320 29.20 37.84 33.52
CA THR A 320 29.76 39.17 33.29
C THR A 320 31.22 39.16 33.70
N ILE A 321 32.09 39.61 32.80
CA ILE A 321 33.52 39.78 33.02
C ILE A 321 33.80 41.28 32.96
N ASN A 322 34.25 41.86 34.07
CA ASN A 322 34.67 43.26 34.11
C ASN A 322 36.20 43.35 34.10
N ILE A 323 36.75 43.82 32.97
CA ILE A 323 38.19 43.87 32.70
C ILE A 323 38.90 44.89 33.60
N SER A 324 38.21 45.94 34.06
CA SER A 324 38.82 47.00 34.88
C SER A 324 38.95 46.64 36.37
N THR A 325 38.18 45.66 36.85
CA THR A 325 38.13 45.26 38.28
C THR A 325 38.45 43.78 38.51
N ALA A 326 38.68 43.00 37.45
CA ALA A 326 38.88 41.54 37.48
C ALA A 326 37.77 40.75 38.20
N ASN A 327 36.58 41.34 38.31
CA ASN A 327 35.41 40.68 38.90
C ASN A 327 34.62 39.91 37.84
N ASN A 328 34.37 38.63 38.15
CA ASN A 328 33.58 37.74 37.33
C ASN A 328 32.37 37.25 38.12
N SER A 329 31.18 37.37 37.55
CA SER A 329 29.98 36.70 38.04
C SER A 329 29.49 35.73 36.96
N ILE A 330 29.18 34.49 37.34
CA ILE A 330 28.60 33.48 36.46
C ILE A 330 27.44 32.84 37.22
N SER A 331 26.23 32.89 36.64
CA SER A 331 25.05 32.20 37.13
C SER A 331 24.52 31.26 36.04
N SER A 332 24.02 30.09 36.45
CA SER A 332 23.39 29.14 35.55
C SER A 332 22.26 28.41 36.27
N GLU A 333 21.12 28.27 35.60
CA GLU A 333 19.96 27.56 36.11
C GLU A 333 19.45 26.55 35.08
N GLU A 334 18.88 25.46 35.58
CA GLU A 334 18.30 24.40 34.78
C GLU A 334 16.94 23.99 35.36
N LYS A 335 15.92 23.94 34.51
CA LYS A 335 14.59 23.41 34.81
C LYS A 335 14.28 22.22 33.90
N THR A 336 13.60 21.23 34.47
CA THR A 336 13.10 20.07 33.73
C THR A 336 11.65 19.84 34.09
N GLU A 337 10.80 19.68 33.09
CA GLU A 337 9.39 19.36 33.26
C GLU A 337 9.00 18.13 32.45
N LYS A 338 7.98 17.42 32.94
CA LYS A 338 7.46 16.20 32.32
C LYS A 338 5.96 16.30 32.17
N SER A 339 5.43 15.73 31.09
CA SER A 339 3.99 15.63 30.90
C SER A 339 3.63 14.43 30.02
N LYS A 340 2.35 14.07 30.02
CA LYS A 340 1.78 13.16 29.03
C LYS A 340 1.32 13.96 27.82
N TYR A 341 1.39 13.35 26.65
CA TYR A 341 0.91 13.98 25.44
C TYR A 341 0.01 13.04 24.63
N LEU A 342 -0.84 13.67 23.84
CA LEU A 342 -1.70 13.03 22.85
C LEU A 342 -1.51 13.76 21.51
N ASN A 343 -1.14 13.03 20.46
CA ASN A 343 -1.05 13.56 19.10
C ASN A 343 -2.10 12.91 18.21
N PHE A 344 -2.76 13.75 17.43
CA PHE A 344 -3.58 13.34 16.29
C PHE A 344 -2.91 13.82 15.02
N SER A 345 -2.75 12.95 14.03
CA SER A 345 -2.19 13.35 12.73
C SER A 345 -3.08 12.94 11.58
N LEU A 346 -3.12 13.79 10.55
CA LEU A 346 -3.64 13.46 9.23
C LEU A 346 -2.53 13.65 8.22
N GLY A 347 -2.30 12.66 7.36
CA GLY A 347 -1.18 12.70 6.44
C GLY A 347 -1.40 11.92 5.16
N ALA A 348 -0.41 12.06 4.28
CA ALA A 348 -0.34 11.40 3.00
C ALA A 348 1.06 10.80 2.80
N ASN A 349 1.12 9.64 2.14
CA ASN A 349 2.34 9.06 1.65
C ASN A 349 2.30 8.97 0.12
N TYR A 350 3.45 9.19 -0.51
CA TYR A 350 3.66 8.99 -1.93
C TYR A 350 4.85 8.06 -2.16
N ARG A 351 4.60 6.84 -2.65
CA ARG A 351 5.66 5.87 -2.92
C ARG A 351 6.44 6.20 -4.19
N LEU A 352 7.73 6.41 -4.02
CA LEU A 352 8.68 6.57 -5.12
C LEU A 352 9.04 5.21 -5.73
N GLY A 353 9.08 4.17 -4.89
CA GLY A 353 9.31 2.78 -5.28
C GLY A 353 8.85 1.80 -4.20
N ARG A 354 9.31 0.55 -4.28
CA ARG A 354 8.92 -0.51 -3.32
C ARG A 354 9.33 -0.18 -1.88
N THR A 355 10.49 0.43 -1.71
CA THR A 355 11.07 0.72 -0.40
C THR A 355 10.86 2.16 0.04
N VAL A 356 11.05 3.13 -0.85
CA VAL A 356 11.08 4.56 -0.47
C VAL A 356 9.74 5.24 -0.74
N PHE A 357 9.29 6.04 0.21
CA PHE A 357 8.13 6.91 0.07
C PHE A 357 8.38 8.29 0.68
N LEU A 358 7.73 9.31 0.13
CA LEU A 358 7.62 10.63 0.73
C LEU A 358 6.43 10.64 1.66
N THR A 359 6.53 11.34 2.78
CA THR A 359 5.46 11.44 3.76
C THR A 359 5.26 12.88 4.22
N SER A 360 4.01 13.25 4.45
CA SER A 360 3.64 14.56 4.98
C SER A 360 2.49 14.40 5.95
N ASN A 361 2.50 15.12 7.08
CA ASN A 361 1.34 15.18 7.96
C ASN A 361 1.15 16.55 8.60
N PHE A 362 -0.12 16.86 8.83
CA PHE A 362 -0.56 17.83 9.81
C PHE A 362 -0.82 17.10 11.12
N GLN A 363 -0.16 17.53 12.19
CA GLN A 363 -0.27 16.97 13.53
C GLN A 363 -0.82 18.02 14.48
N TYR A 364 -1.76 17.63 15.34
CA TYR A 364 -2.21 18.41 16.48
C TYR A 364 -1.80 17.70 17.78
N SER A 365 -1.06 18.41 18.63
CA SER A 365 -0.55 17.92 19.91
C SER A 365 -1.34 18.53 21.06
N ILE A 366 -1.63 17.73 22.09
CA ILE A 366 -2.25 18.16 23.35
C ILE A 366 -1.30 17.78 24.49
N THR A 367 -0.86 18.78 25.25
CA THR A 367 0.06 18.65 26.39
C THR A 367 -0.08 19.87 27.31
N ASN A 368 -0.14 19.63 28.61
CA ASN A 368 -0.04 20.65 29.66
C ASN A 368 0.96 20.18 30.72
N PHE A 369 1.85 21.05 31.17
CA PHE A 369 2.74 20.79 32.30
C PHE A 369 2.06 21.09 33.62
N GLU A 370 2.60 20.54 34.71
CA GLU A 370 2.20 20.93 36.07
C GLU A 370 2.70 22.33 36.40
N ASN A 371 3.96 22.64 36.05
CA ASN A 371 4.54 23.97 36.17
C ASN A 371 4.94 24.52 34.80
N ASN A 372 4.96 25.85 34.68
CA ASN A 372 5.43 26.51 33.48
C ASN A 372 6.95 26.32 33.33
N ILE A 373 7.41 26.17 32.09
CA ILE A 373 8.83 26.05 31.76
C ILE A 373 9.11 26.82 30.47
N GLY A 374 10.17 27.62 30.43
CA GLY A 374 10.62 28.30 29.21
C GLY A 374 9.49 29.01 28.46
N SER A 375 8.73 29.84 29.18
CA SER A 375 7.62 30.64 28.66
C SER A 375 6.42 29.88 28.08
N VAL A 376 6.25 28.60 28.43
CA VAL A 376 5.06 27.83 28.07
C VAL A 376 4.50 27.01 29.24
N SER A 377 3.17 26.88 29.28
CA SER A 377 2.44 25.95 30.17
C SER A 377 2.22 24.57 29.53
N GLY A 378 2.61 24.41 28.27
CA GLY A 378 2.44 23.15 27.53
C GLY A 378 2.76 23.30 26.04
N PHE A 379 2.92 22.16 25.37
CA PHE A 379 3.20 22.10 23.93
C PHE A 379 1.94 21.86 23.07
N THR A 380 0.76 22.27 23.58
CA THR A 380 -0.49 22.15 22.80
C THR A 380 -0.44 23.09 21.59
N GLY A 381 -0.67 22.54 20.39
CA GLY A 381 -0.53 23.27 19.14
C GLY A 381 -0.51 22.36 17.92
N TYR A 382 -0.08 22.89 16.78
CA TYR A 382 -0.01 22.13 15.53
C TYR A 382 1.43 22.02 15.02
N THR A 383 1.68 21.01 14.18
CA THR A 383 2.95 20.81 13.50
C THR A 383 2.68 20.33 12.09
N ILE A 384 3.32 20.96 11.11
CA ILE A 384 3.30 20.49 9.72
C ILE A 384 4.64 19.81 9.47
N ASN A 385 4.63 18.52 9.16
CA ASN A 385 5.85 17.78 8.88
C ASN A 385 5.92 17.30 7.43
N LEU A 386 7.14 17.27 6.92
CA LEU A 386 7.53 16.67 5.65
C LEU A 386 8.69 15.72 5.90
N GLY A 387 8.72 14.60 5.19
CA GLY A 387 9.72 13.59 5.46
C GLY A 387 9.84 12.52 4.40
N VAL A 388 10.75 11.60 4.68
CA VAL A 388 10.99 10.40 3.91
C VAL A 388 10.71 9.19 4.78
N GLY A 389 10.18 8.14 4.16
CA GLY A 389 9.94 6.87 4.79
C GLY A 389 10.50 5.71 3.97
N PHE A 390 10.81 4.64 4.68
CA PHE A 390 11.30 3.39 4.15
C PHE A 390 10.36 2.28 4.60
N SER A 391 10.02 1.36 3.70
CA SER A 391 9.12 0.24 3.94
C SER A 391 9.74 -1.07 3.44
N PHE A 392 9.69 -2.12 4.24
CA PHE A 392 10.38 -3.40 3.99
C PHE A 392 9.42 -4.58 4.04
#